data_AF-A0A7X5ISS0-F1
#
_entry.id   AF-A0A7X5ISS0-F1
#
_cell.length_a   1.000
_cell.length_b   1.000
_cell.length_c   1.000
_cell.angle_alpha   90.00
_cell.angle_beta   90.00
_cell.angle_gamma   90.00
#
_symmetry.space_group_name_H-M   'P 1'
#
loop_
_entity.id
_entity.type
_entity.pdbx_description
1 polymer ?
#
loop_
_entity_poly.entity_id
_entity_poly.type
_entity_poly.pdbx_seq_one_letter_code
_entity_poly.pdbx_strand_id
1 'polypeptide(L)'
;MKFVKRISLFFIMPMGMYTLGFYSHMKLQEEFYPGKFRTVEIEERGSVASEEPQIIPTAREEEPVISANTQYIIEEVDLKRNTSVETKWKVPDKYIGMDRQQFVKEMELYQQSPSLKDQELGFVSVEVASFSKERVVVRKSYIFKEVSTSFYLVNEKNYVVVYCDDLKTIYMNTNITLDSLPDELKQEIIQNKYVATEEELYNFLESYSS
;
A
#
# COMPACT_ATOMS: atom_id res chain seq x y z
N MET A 1 -33.24 41.05 -39.83
CA MET A 1 -32.00 41.05 -39.00
C MET A 1 -32.08 40.32 -37.65
N LYS A 2 -33.15 39.58 -37.29
CA LYS A 2 -33.23 38.87 -35.99
C LYS A 2 -32.75 37.41 -36.00
N PHE A 3 -32.62 36.77 -37.17
CA PHE A 3 -32.21 35.36 -37.28
C PHE A 3 -30.68 35.16 -37.21
N VAL A 4 -29.89 36.07 -37.79
CA VAL A 4 -28.41 35.99 -37.76
C VAL A 4 -27.85 36.16 -36.34
N LYS A 5 -28.52 36.95 -35.49
CA LYS A 5 -28.14 37.11 -34.07
C LYS A 5 -28.38 35.84 -33.23
N ARG A 6 -29.35 34.99 -33.61
CA ARG A 6 -29.64 33.73 -32.89
C ARG A 6 -28.62 32.63 -33.20
N ILE A 7 -28.16 32.51 -34.46
CA ILE A 7 -27.09 31.57 -34.84
C ILE A 7 -25.76 31.95 -34.19
N SER A 8 -25.43 33.25 -34.16
CA SER A 8 -24.18 33.76 -33.55
C SER A 8 -24.09 33.46 -32.05
N LEU A 9 -25.21 33.56 -31.32
CA LEU A 9 -25.24 33.27 -29.88
C LEU A 9 -24.92 31.80 -29.57
N PHE A 10 -25.32 30.88 -30.45
CA PHE A 10 -25.05 29.45 -30.32
C PHE A 10 -23.59 29.08 -30.54
N PHE A 11 -22.77 29.93 -31.17
CA PHE A 11 -21.32 29.71 -31.33
C PHE A 11 -20.50 30.47 -30.29
N ILE A 12 -20.91 31.69 -29.92
CA ILE A 12 -20.16 32.52 -28.97
C ILE A 12 -20.27 31.98 -27.54
N MET A 13 -21.45 31.50 -27.12
CA MET A 13 -21.63 30.92 -25.79
C MET A 13 -20.76 29.68 -25.54
N PRO A 14 -20.76 28.64 -26.40
CA PRO A 14 -19.87 27.50 -26.19
C PRO A 14 -18.40 27.93 -26.27
N MET A 15 -18.01 28.83 -27.17
CA MET A 15 -16.62 29.29 -27.25
C MET A 15 -16.19 30.00 -25.95
N GLY A 16 -17.05 30.83 -25.36
CA GLY A 16 -16.80 31.47 -24.07
C GLY A 16 -16.78 30.48 -22.89
N MET A 17 -17.65 29.46 -22.89
CA MET A 17 -17.59 28.40 -21.88
C MET A 17 -16.32 27.54 -22.02
N TYR A 18 -15.86 27.29 -23.25
CA TYR A 18 -14.60 26.60 -23.52
C TYR A 18 -13.39 27.40 -23.02
N THR A 19 -13.34 28.71 -23.28
CA THR A 19 -12.20 29.53 -22.80
C THR A 19 -12.18 29.66 -21.28
N LEU A 20 -13.35 29.83 -20.64
CA LEU A 20 -13.45 29.83 -19.18
C LEU A 20 -13.08 28.47 -18.58
N GLY A 21 -13.60 27.38 -19.14
CA GLY A 21 -13.27 26.03 -18.69
C GLY A 21 -11.79 25.71 -18.83
N PHE A 22 -11.16 26.11 -19.94
CA PHE A 22 -9.73 25.95 -20.16
C PHE A 22 -8.90 26.75 -19.14
N TYR A 23 -9.27 28.01 -18.88
CA TYR A 23 -8.59 28.85 -17.89
C TYR A 23 -8.72 28.28 -16.47
N SER A 24 -9.93 27.87 -16.07
CA SER A 24 -10.17 27.22 -14.77
C SER A 24 -9.39 25.92 -14.64
N HIS A 25 -9.34 25.09 -15.69
CA HIS A 25 -8.55 23.86 -15.69
C HIS A 25 -7.06 24.14 -15.50
N MET A 26 -6.51 25.13 -16.21
CA MET A 26 -5.10 25.52 -16.10
C MET A 26 -4.77 25.99 -14.68
N LYS A 27 -5.66 26.77 -14.05
CA LYS A 27 -5.51 27.20 -12.66
C LYS A 27 -5.56 26.05 -11.66
N LEU A 28 -6.48 25.09 -11.83
CA LEU A 28 -6.56 23.90 -10.98
C LEU A 28 -5.31 23.01 -11.13
N GLN A 29 -4.78 22.88 -12.34
CA GLN A 29 -3.55 22.11 -12.57
C GLN A 29 -2.33 22.76 -11.92
N GLU A 30 -2.24 24.09 -11.93
CA GLU A 30 -1.18 24.83 -11.25
C GLU A 30 -1.22 24.59 -9.73
N GLU A 31 -2.42 24.61 -9.14
CA GLU A 31 -2.61 24.46 -7.69
C GLU A 31 -2.37 23.02 -7.20
N PHE A 32 -2.95 22.02 -7.87
CA PHE A 32 -2.90 20.62 -7.41
C PHE A 32 -1.70 19.84 -7.94
N TYR A 33 -1.14 20.24 -9.08
CA TYR A 33 0.00 19.59 -9.73
C TYR A 33 1.17 20.57 -9.98
N PRO A 34 1.68 21.24 -8.93
CA PRO A 34 2.77 22.18 -9.07
C PRO A 34 4.01 21.49 -9.66
N GLY A 35 4.55 22.06 -10.74
CA GLY A 35 5.76 21.56 -11.41
C GLY A 35 5.56 20.49 -12.49
N LYS A 36 4.33 20.00 -12.75
CA LYS A 36 4.06 18.97 -13.77
C LYS A 36 4.43 19.40 -15.20
N PHE A 37 4.22 20.68 -15.54
CA PHE A 37 4.63 21.25 -16.84
C PHE A 37 6.14 21.48 -16.92
N ARG A 38 6.79 21.72 -15.78
CA ARG A 38 8.24 21.90 -15.70
C ARG A 38 8.96 20.61 -16.06
N THR A 39 8.45 19.45 -15.66
CA THR A 39 8.98 18.14 -16.09
C THR A 39 8.81 17.86 -17.59
N VAL A 40 7.73 18.32 -18.22
CA VAL A 40 7.51 18.16 -19.68
C VAL A 40 8.43 19.10 -20.47
N GLU A 41 8.66 20.33 -20.01
CA GLU A 41 9.62 21.25 -20.63
C GLU A 41 11.09 20.82 -20.41
N ILE A 42 11.42 20.15 -19.31
CA ILE A 42 12.80 19.69 -19.02
C ILE A 42 13.21 18.53 -19.94
N GLU A 43 12.29 17.66 -20.38
CA GLU A 43 12.61 16.62 -21.38
C GLU A 43 12.79 17.18 -22.81
N GLU A 44 12.14 18.30 -23.16
CA GLU A 44 12.25 18.90 -24.50
C GLU A 44 13.25 20.06 -24.61
N ARG A 45 13.72 20.65 -23.51
CA ARG A 45 14.55 21.87 -23.56
C ARG A 45 15.70 21.83 -22.56
N GLY A 46 16.79 21.19 -22.98
CA GLY A 46 18.09 21.39 -22.37
C GLY A 46 18.46 22.88 -22.33
N SER A 47 18.92 23.34 -21.17
CA SER A 47 19.61 24.61 -20.89
C SER A 47 18.87 25.92 -21.22
N VAL A 48 18.51 26.67 -20.16
CA VAL A 48 19.06 28.00 -19.81
C VAL A 48 18.28 28.51 -18.59
N ALA A 49 18.99 28.77 -17.50
CA ALA A 49 18.46 29.44 -16.31
C ALA A 49 18.40 30.95 -16.54
N SER A 50 17.29 31.57 -16.17
CA SER A 50 17.20 33.01 -15.92
C SER A 50 16.23 33.22 -14.77
N GLU A 51 16.78 33.74 -13.67
CA GLU A 51 16.08 34.15 -12.45
C GLU A 51 15.42 35.50 -12.68
N GLU A 52 14.17 35.68 -12.25
CA GLU A 52 13.62 36.98 -11.86
C GLU A 52 12.27 36.81 -11.09
N PRO A 53 11.78 37.83 -10.35
CA PRO A 53 11.72 37.81 -8.88
C PRO A 53 10.34 37.45 -8.31
N GLN A 54 10.36 36.90 -7.09
CA GLN A 54 9.16 36.55 -6.32
C GLN A 54 8.47 37.80 -5.75
N ILE A 55 7.22 38.00 -6.16
CA ILE A 55 6.27 38.91 -5.52
C ILE A 55 5.53 38.06 -4.48
N ILE A 56 5.61 38.43 -3.20
CA ILE A 56 4.94 37.72 -2.10
C ILE A 56 3.55 38.36 -1.90
N PRO A 57 2.43 37.71 -2.29
CA PRO A 57 1.12 38.12 -1.82
C PRO A 57 0.91 37.61 -0.40
N THR A 58 0.42 38.49 0.47
CA THR A 58 0.04 38.24 1.86
C THR A 58 -0.82 36.97 1.98
N ALA A 59 -0.24 35.93 2.58
CA ALA A 59 -0.86 34.62 2.74
C ALA A 59 -2.06 34.70 3.68
N ARG A 60 -3.26 34.50 3.11
CA ARG A 60 -4.37 33.90 3.84
C ARG A 60 -3.87 32.51 4.26
N GLU A 61 -4.02 32.12 5.52
CA GLU A 61 -3.74 30.74 5.95
C GLU A 61 -4.75 29.83 5.26
N GLU A 62 -4.45 29.44 4.02
CA GLU A 62 -5.17 28.41 3.30
C GLU A 62 -4.89 27.09 4.03
N GLU A 63 -5.96 26.42 4.42
CA GLU A 63 -5.85 25.12 5.10
C GLU A 63 -5.00 24.19 4.24
N PRO A 64 -4.03 23.47 4.84
CA PRO A 64 -3.13 22.63 4.08
C PRO A 64 -3.93 21.54 3.36
N VAL A 65 -3.76 21.45 2.05
CA VAL A 65 -4.31 20.38 1.21
C VAL A 65 -3.18 19.53 0.65
N ILE A 66 -3.48 18.26 0.34
CA ILE A 66 -2.52 17.37 -0.31
C ILE A 66 -2.35 17.78 -1.77
N SER A 67 -1.10 17.95 -2.21
CA SER A 67 -0.73 18.26 -3.60
C SER A 67 0.09 17.11 -4.19
N ALA A 68 0.30 17.11 -5.50
CA ALA A 68 1.08 16.06 -6.17
C ALA A 68 2.56 16.00 -5.75
N ASN A 69 3.10 17.08 -5.19
CA ASN A 69 4.45 17.19 -4.67
C ASN A 69 4.57 16.86 -3.16
N THR A 70 3.44 16.64 -2.48
CA THR A 70 3.44 16.25 -1.07
C THR A 70 4.16 14.92 -0.91
N GLN A 71 5.05 14.81 0.09
CA GLN A 71 5.71 13.56 0.40
C GLN A 71 4.76 12.65 1.15
N TYR A 72 4.32 11.57 0.49
CA TYR A 72 3.47 10.57 1.10
C TYR A 72 4.31 9.43 1.67
N ILE A 73 4.24 9.23 2.98
CA ILE A 73 5.03 8.24 3.71
C ILE A 73 4.08 7.28 4.40
N ILE A 74 4.34 5.99 4.22
CA ILE A 74 3.67 4.92 4.96
C ILE A 74 4.65 4.42 6.00
N GLU A 75 4.28 4.56 7.27
CA GLU A 75 5.00 3.99 8.41
C GLU A 75 4.31 2.69 8.81
N GLU A 76 4.96 1.56 8.55
CA GLU A 76 4.47 0.24 8.94
C GLU A 76 5.07 -0.13 10.30
N VAL A 77 4.22 -0.37 11.30
CA VAL A 77 4.64 -0.64 12.69
C VAL A 77 4.26 -2.06 13.07
N ASP A 78 5.25 -2.84 13.50
CA ASP A 78 5.05 -4.13 14.15
C ASP A 78 4.75 -3.92 15.65
N LEU A 79 3.53 -4.19 16.08
CA LEU A 79 3.13 -4.03 17.48
C LEU A 79 3.74 -5.08 18.41
N LYS A 80 4.15 -6.26 17.90
CA LYS A 80 4.81 -7.29 18.72
C LYS A 80 6.28 -6.97 18.95
N ARG A 81 6.99 -6.62 17.87
CA ARG A 81 8.45 -6.36 17.92
C ARG A 81 8.79 -4.91 18.26
N ASN A 82 7.79 -4.02 18.25
CA ASN A 82 7.93 -2.59 18.46
C ASN A 82 8.94 -1.95 17.48
N THR A 83 8.97 -2.47 16.25
CA THR A 83 9.81 -2.00 15.14
C THR A 83 8.95 -1.27 14.12
N SER A 84 9.47 -0.21 13.50
CA SER A 84 8.78 0.49 12.41
C SER A 84 9.66 0.61 11.17
N VAL A 85 9.01 0.67 10.01
CA VAL A 85 9.65 0.89 8.72
C VAL A 85 8.89 2.01 8.00
N GLU A 86 9.62 3.07 7.63
CA GLU A 86 9.07 4.15 6.80
C GLU A 86 9.36 3.89 5.32
N THR A 87 8.31 3.86 4.50
CA THR A 87 8.43 3.76 3.05
C THR A 87 7.88 5.01 2.39
N LYS A 88 8.62 5.57 1.44
CA LYS A 88 8.18 6.71 0.62
C LYS A 88 7.38 6.23 -0.58
N TRP A 89 6.20 6.80 -0.78
CA TRP A 89 5.28 6.46 -1.85
C TRP A 89 4.93 7.71 -2.66
N LYS A 90 4.52 7.50 -3.92
CA LYS A 90 3.86 8.55 -4.69
C LYS A 90 2.47 8.78 -4.11
N VAL A 91 2.05 10.04 -3.97
CA VAL A 91 0.70 10.40 -3.54
C VAL A 91 -0.30 9.76 -4.52
N PRO A 92 -1.21 8.90 -4.04
CA PRO A 92 -2.31 8.40 -4.86
C PRO A 92 -3.20 9.55 -5.34
N ASP A 93 -3.58 9.54 -6.63
CA ASP A 93 -4.36 10.62 -7.25
C ASP A 93 -5.68 10.90 -6.50
N LYS A 94 -6.25 9.88 -5.86
CA LYS A 94 -7.44 9.97 -5.03
C LYS A 94 -7.30 10.95 -3.86
N TYR A 95 -6.11 11.11 -3.30
CA TYR A 95 -5.88 11.95 -2.13
C TYR A 95 -5.50 13.38 -2.47
N ILE A 96 -5.19 13.67 -3.75
CA ILE A 96 -4.82 15.02 -4.19
C ILE A 96 -6.03 15.94 -4.03
N GLY A 97 -5.80 17.06 -3.36
CA GLY A 97 -6.79 18.08 -3.03
C GLY A 97 -7.60 17.80 -1.78
N MET A 98 -7.35 16.69 -1.08
CA MET A 98 -7.98 16.44 0.22
C MET A 98 -7.38 17.33 1.30
N ASP A 99 -8.25 17.89 2.13
CA ASP A 99 -7.87 18.49 3.42
C ASP A 99 -7.62 17.41 4.49
N ARG A 100 -7.17 17.83 5.67
CA ARG A 100 -6.88 16.91 6.78
C ARG A 100 -8.11 16.11 7.21
N GLN A 101 -9.28 16.72 7.27
CA GLN A 101 -10.50 16.07 7.76
C GLN A 101 -11.00 15.01 6.78
N GLN A 102 -11.01 15.35 5.48
CA GLN A 102 -11.33 14.44 4.39
C GLN A 102 -10.36 13.26 4.36
N PHE A 103 -9.06 13.54 4.49
CA PHE A 103 -8.04 12.51 4.48
C PHE A 103 -8.15 11.54 5.68
N VAL A 104 -8.37 12.07 6.89
CA VAL A 104 -8.60 11.23 8.08
C VAL A 104 -9.83 10.34 7.90
N LYS A 105 -10.94 10.91 7.40
CA LYS A 105 -12.16 10.15 7.13
C LYS A 105 -11.92 9.04 6.09
N GLU A 106 -11.12 9.32 5.07
CA GLU A 106 -10.75 8.33 4.06
C GLU A 106 -9.91 7.18 4.67
N MET A 107 -9.03 7.49 5.63
CA MET A 107 -8.29 6.46 6.37
C MET A 107 -9.20 5.65 7.31
N GLU A 108 -10.19 6.27 7.94
CA GLU A 108 -11.19 5.54 8.74
C GLU A 108 -12.00 4.56 7.87
N LEU A 109 -12.39 4.98 6.67
CA LEU A 109 -13.05 4.10 5.69
C LEU A 109 -12.13 2.95 5.26
N TYR A 110 -10.85 3.24 5.04
CA TYR A 110 -9.86 2.20 4.76
C TYR A 110 -9.76 1.18 5.90
N GLN A 111 -9.78 1.63 7.16
CA GLN A 111 -9.73 0.74 8.32
C GLN A 111 -10.91 -0.24 8.37
N GLN A 112 -12.10 0.18 7.92
CA GLN A 112 -13.29 -0.67 7.88
C GLN A 112 -13.21 -1.75 6.78
N SER A 113 -12.46 -1.48 5.71
CA SER A 113 -12.30 -2.38 4.58
C SER A 113 -10.85 -2.35 4.07
N PRO A 114 -9.88 -2.91 4.82
CA PRO A 114 -8.48 -2.91 4.44
C PRO A 114 -8.24 -3.80 3.21
N SER A 115 -7.15 -3.54 2.48
CA SER A 115 -6.76 -4.37 1.32
C SER A 115 -6.43 -5.81 1.73
N LEU A 116 -6.56 -6.77 0.79
CA LEU A 116 -6.22 -8.18 1.04
C LEU A 116 -4.78 -8.34 1.56
N LYS A 117 -3.82 -7.61 0.98
CA LYS A 117 -2.43 -7.60 1.43
C LYS A 117 -2.32 -7.21 2.90
N ASP A 118 -3.00 -6.15 3.31
CA ASP A 118 -2.96 -5.70 4.71
C ASP A 118 -3.66 -6.71 5.65
N GLN A 119 -4.76 -7.33 5.20
CA GLN A 119 -5.44 -8.39 5.97
C GLN A 119 -4.55 -9.61 6.21
N GLU A 120 -3.83 -10.07 5.18
CA GLU A 120 -2.90 -11.21 5.27
C GLU A 120 -1.74 -10.94 6.22
N LEU A 121 -1.22 -9.70 6.21
CA LEU A 121 -0.15 -9.26 7.10
C LEU A 121 -0.57 -9.05 8.56
N GLY A 122 -1.86 -9.17 8.88
CA GLY A 122 -2.37 -8.99 10.24
C GLY A 122 -2.59 -7.52 10.62
N PHE A 123 -3.14 -6.73 9.70
CA PHE A 123 -3.51 -5.33 9.91
C PHE A 123 -4.42 -5.14 11.14
N VAL A 124 -4.11 -4.11 11.94
CA VAL A 124 -4.84 -3.75 13.16
C VAL A 124 -5.50 -2.38 13.02
N SER A 125 -4.74 -1.36 12.63
CA SER A 125 -5.24 0.01 12.53
C SER A 125 -4.45 0.85 11.54
N VAL A 126 -5.09 1.92 11.06
CA VAL A 126 -4.46 2.97 10.26
C VAL A 126 -4.76 4.33 10.88
N GLU A 127 -3.74 5.17 10.97
CA GLU A 127 -3.84 6.50 11.57
C GLU A 127 -3.04 7.52 10.76
N VAL A 128 -3.52 8.76 10.76
CA VAL A 128 -2.78 9.88 10.17
C VAL A 128 -1.84 10.45 11.23
N ALA A 129 -0.58 10.02 11.21
CA ALA A 129 0.43 10.43 12.18
C ALA A 129 0.89 11.88 11.99
N SER A 130 0.97 12.33 10.74
CA SER A 130 1.33 13.71 10.41
C SER A 130 0.66 14.16 9.12
N PHE A 131 0.27 15.44 9.07
CA PHE A 131 -0.39 16.02 7.91
C PHE A 131 0.07 17.47 7.72
N SER A 132 0.74 17.73 6.59
CA SER A 132 1.12 19.06 6.13
C SER A 132 1.12 19.11 4.60
N LYS A 133 1.22 20.32 4.03
CA LYS A 133 1.31 20.53 2.57
C LYS A 133 2.51 19.79 1.95
N GLU A 134 3.60 19.68 2.71
CA GLU A 134 4.86 19.08 2.24
C GLU A 134 4.99 17.60 2.59
N ARG A 135 4.38 17.14 3.69
CA ARG A 135 4.57 15.79 4.22
C ARG A 135 3.28 15.25 4.85
N VAL A 136 2.88 14.07 4.41
CA VAL A 136 1.78 13.29 5.01
C VAL A 136 2.33 11.93 5.40
N VAL A 137 2.12 11.56 6.66
CA VAL A 137 2.55 10.27 7.22
C VAL A 137 1.33 9.49 7.65
N VAL A 138 1.16 8.31 7.06
CA VAL A 138 0.13 7.34 7.42
C VAL A 138 0.80 6.20 8.17
N ARG A 139 0.41 6.01 9.43
CA ARG A 139 0.87 4.91 10.25
C ARG A 139 -0.08 3.73 10.09
N LYS A 140 0.44 2.58 9.70
CA LYS A 140 -0.27 1.31 9.66
C LYS A 140 0.32 0.38 10.70
N SER A 141 -0.52 -0.07 11.63
CA SER A 141 -0.11 -0.97 12.70
C SER A 141 -0.50 -2.40 12.36
N TYR A 142 0.45 -3.32 12.51
CA TYR A 142 0.29 -4.74 12.20
C TYR A 142 0.66 -5.58 13.42
N ILE A 143 -0.03 -6.71 13.55
CA ILE A 143 0.41 -7.85 14.34
C ILE A 143 0.74 -8.93 13.32
N PHE A 144 2.00 -8.95 12.88
CA PHE A 144 2.45 -9.95 11.92
C PHE A 144 2.22 -11.35 12.49
N LYS A 145 1.57 -12.19 11.68
CA LYS A 145 1.53 -13.62 11.95
C LYS A 145 2.95 -14.14 11.78
N GLU A 146 3.51 -14.66 12.87
CA GLU A 146 4.73 -15.44 12.79
C GLU A 146 4.38 -16.66 11.96
N VAL A 147 4.86 -16.70 10.72
CA VAL A 147 4.91 -17.94 9.96
C VAL A 147 5.79 -18.86 10.78
N SER A 148 5.17 -19.91 11.32
CA SER A 148 5.84 -20.94 12.10
C SER A 148 7.03 -21.44 11.29
N THR A 149 8.24 -21.07 11.70
CA THR A 149 9.47 -21.53 11.02
C THR A 149 9.73 -23.00 11.32
N SER A 150 9.12 -23.51 12.40
CA SER A 150 9.22 -24.88 12.84
C SER A 150 7.92 -25.66 12.67
N PHE A 151 8.08 -26.95 12.48
CA PHE A 151 7.02 -27.91 12.18
C PHE A 151 7.15 -29.14 13.07
N TYR A 152 6.04 -29.85 13.25
CA TYR A 152 6.01 -31.14 13.91
C TYR A 152 5.46 -32.20 12.96
N LEU A 153 6.15 -33.35 12.90
CA LEU A 153 5.66 -34.53 12.21
C LEU A 153 4.95 -35.42 13.22
N VAL A 154 3.65 -35.62 13.01
CA VAL A 154 2.78 -36.41 13.89
C VAL A 154 2.23 -37.60 13.13
N ASN A 155 2.13 -38.75 13.78
CA ASN A 155 1.45 -39.91 13.22
C ASN A 155 -0.07 -39.81 13.46
N GLU A 156 -0.84 -39.68 12.40
CA GLU A 156 -2.29 -39.84 12.43
C GLU A 156 -2.74 -40.98 11.52
N LYS A 157 -3.42 -41.97 12.08
CA LYS A 157 -4.03 -43.08 11.31
C LYS A 157 -3.03 -43.76 10.36
N ASN A 158 -1.78 -43.92 10.80
CA ASN A 158 -0.67 -44.49 10.03
C ASN A 158 -0.11 -43.59 8.92
N TYR A 159 -0.47 -42.31 8.88
CA TYR A 159 0.08 -41.32 7.97
C TYR A 159 0.82 -40.24 8.73
N VAL A 160 1.89 -39.73 8.12
CA VAL A 160 2.62 -38.58 8.65
C VAL A 160 1.85 -37.31 8.29
N VAL A 161 1.48 -36.52 9.30
CA VAL A 161 0.82 -35.21 9.13
C VAL A 161 1.77 -34.14 9.66
N VAL A 162 1.92 -33.06 8.87
CA VAL A 162 2.77 -31.92 9.25
C VAL A 162 1.90 -30.90 9.97
N TYR A 163 2.23 -30.62 11.22
CA TYR A 163 1.63 -29.58 12.04
C TYR A 163 2.55 -28.35 12.14
N CYS A 164 1.95 -27.17 12.31
CA CYS A 164 2.66 -25.96 12.71
C CYS A 164 3.24 -26.09 14.13
N ASP A 165 4.03 -25.10 14.53
CA ASP A 165 4.62 -24.96 15.88
C ASP A 165 3.60 -25.09 17.03
N ASP A 166 2.35 -24.73 16.78
CA ASP A 166 1.24 -24.76 17.72
C ASP A 166 0.65 -26.16 17.98
N LEU A 167 1.08 -27.20 17.25
CA LEU A 167 0.54 -28.58 17.29
C LEU A 167 -0.99 -28.67 17.10
N LYS A 168 -1.62 -27.62 16.57
CA LYS A 168 -3.08 -27.52 16.39
C LYS A 168 -3.43 -27.25 14.94
N THR A 169 -2.66 -26.40 14.29
CA THR A 169 -2.87 -26.02 12.89
C THR A 169 -2.14 -27.02 12.00
N ILE A 170 -2.90 -27.71 11.14
CA ILE A 170 -2.31 -28.61 10.14
C ILE A 170 -1.68 -27.75 9.06
N TYR A 171 -0.38 -27.92 8.85
CA TYR A 171 0.35 -27.30 7.75
C TYR A 171 0.07 -28.04 6.44
N MET A 172 0.25 -29.36 6.45
CA MET A 172 0.06 -30.20 5.27
C MET A 172 -0.22 -31.66 5.64
N ASN A 173 -1.16 -32.27 4.93
CA ASN A 173 -1.37 -33.72 4.98
C ASN A 173 -0.41 -34.39 3.99
N THR A 174 0.41 -35.33 4.47
CA THR A 174 1.27 -36.13 3.61
C THR A 174 0.64 -37.49 3.34
N ASN A 175 0.97 -38.09 2.19
CA ASN A 175 0.57 -39.46 1.87
C ASN A 175 1.64 -40.49 2.29
N ILE A 176 2.57 -40.10 3.16
CA ILE A 176 3.67 -40.95 3.62
C ILE A 176 3.15 -41.81 4.77
N THR A 177 3.20 -43.13 4.59
CA THR A 177 2.82 -44.09 5.63
C THR A 177 3.92 -44.26 6.65
N LEU A 178 3.58 -44.38 7.94
CA LEU A 178 4.58 -44.58 8.98
C LEU A 178 5.36 -45.90 8.77
N ASP A 179 4.70 -46.93 8.25
CA ASP A 179 5.30 -48.25 8.03
C ASP A 179 6.43 -48.26 7.01
N SER A 180 6.42 -47.36 6.03
CA SER A 180 7.44 -47.30 4.96
C SER A 180 8.73 -46.61 5.40
N LEU A 181 8.74 -45.99 6.59
CA LEU A 181 9.89 -45.27 7.11
C LEU A 181 10.87 -46.21 7.85
N PRO A 182 12.14 -45.80 8.06
CA PRO A 182 13.06 -46.50 8.95
C PRO A 182 12.58 -46.51 10.40
N ASP A 183 12.85 -47.59 11.15
CA ASP A 183 12.33 -47.76 12.52
C ASP A 183 12.77 -46.66 13.50
N GLU A 184 13.97 -46.11 13.34
CA GLU A 184 14.45 -44.96 14.12
C GLU A 184 13.54 -43.74 13.90
N LEU A 185 13.23 -43.44 12.65
CA LEU A 185 12.39 -42.32 12.27
C LEU A 185 10.93 -42.51 12.69
N LYS A 186 10.43 -43.75 12.67
CA LYS A 186 9.09 -44.07 13.20
C LYS A 186 8.99 -43.72 14.67
N GLN A 187 10.00 -44.09 15.47
CA GLN A 187 10.01 -43.78 16.90
C GLN A 187 10.06 -42.27 17.15
N GLU A 188 10.84 -41.53 16.37
CA GLU A 188 10.89 -40.06 16.45
C GLU A 188 9.54 -39.41 16.10
N ILE A 189 8.86 -39.87 15.04
CA ILE A 189 7.54 -39.33 14.64
C ILE A 189 6.45 -39.70 15.66
N ILE A 190 6.52 -40.89 16.27
CA ILE A 190 5.63 -41.26 17.39
C ILE A 190 5.83 -40.31 18.60
N GLN A 191 7.04 -39.76 18.77
CA GLN A 191 7.34 -38.76 19.80
C GLN A 191 7.09 -37.32 19.34
N ASN A 192 6.42 -37.10 18.20
CA ASN A 192 6.22 -35.82 17.54
C ASN A 192 7.56 -35.15 17.18
N LYS A 193 8.17 -35.65 16.11
CA LYS A 193 9.47 -35.16 15.63
C LYS A 193 9.39 -33.66 15.31
N TYR A 194 10.29 -32.89 15.91
CA TYR A 194 10.45 -31.47 15.64
C TYR A 194 11.33 -31.24 14.41
N VAL A 195 10.93 -30.30 13.56
CA VAL A 195 11.66 -29.85 12.38
C VAL A 195 11.80 -28.34 12.47
N ALA A 196 13.03 -27.83 12.39
CA ALA A 196 13.32 -26.44 12.74
C ALA A 196 13.07 -25.44 11.60
N THR A 197 13.12 -25.92 10.35
CA THR A 197 12.99 -25.08 9.14
C THR A 197 12.15 -25.76 8.06
N GLU A 198 11.58 -24.95 7.16
CA GLU A 198 10.81 -25.45 6.02
C GLU A 198 11.69 -26.25 5.03
N GLU A 199 12.97 -25.90 4.90
CA GLU A 199 13.92 -26.61 4.05
C GLU A 199 14.16 -28.04 4.53
N GLU A 200 14.39 -28.24 5.83
CA GLU A 200 14.51 -29.57 6.43
C GLU A 200 13.25 -30.40 6.22
N LEU A 201 12.07 -29.77 6.32
CA LEU A 201 10.79 -30.42 6.07
C LEU A 201 10.69 -30.90 4.62
N TYR A 202 11.00 -30.05 3.63
CA TYR A 202 10.93 -30.47 2.23
C TYR A 202 11.95 -31.55 1.87
N ASN A 203 13.18 -31.43 2.38
CA ASN A 203 14.20 -32.47 2.18
C ASN A 203 13.73 -33.84 2.72
N PHE A 204 13.06 -33.83 3.87
CA PHE A 204 12.42 -35.03 4.42
C PHE A 204 11.33 -35.56 3.48
N LEU A 205 10.40 -34.70 3.05
CA LEU A 205 9.29 -35.12 2.22
C LEU A 205 9.76 -35.67 0.87
N GLU A 206 10.75 -35.04 0.24
CA GLU A 206 11.31 -35.51 -1.03
C GLU A 206 11.94 -36.90 -0.90
N SER A 207 12.62 -37.16 0.22
CA SER A 207 13.27 -38.45 0.49
C SER A 207 12.28 -39.62 0.63
N TYR A 208 11.03 -39.35 1.02
CA TYR A 208 10.04 -40.39 1.39
C TYR A 208 8.70 -40.28 0.64
N SER A 209 8.57 -39.33 -0.29
CA SER A 209 7.38 -39.13 -1.14
C SER A 209 7.43 -39.92 -2.47
N SER A 210 8.39 -40.84 -2.64
CA SER A 210 8.49 -41.72 -3.83
C SER A 210 7.55 -42.92 -3.77
#